data_AF-A0A0G4NF57-F1
#
_entry.id   AF-A0A0G4NF57-F1
#
_cell.length_a   1.000
_cell.length_b   1.000
_cell.length_c   1.000
_cell.angle_alpha   90.00
_cell.angle_beta   90.00
_cell.angle_gamma   90.00
#
_symmetry.space_group_name_H-M   'P 1'
#
loop_
_entity.id
_entity.type
_entity.pdbx_description
1 polymer ?
#
loop_
_entity_poly.entity_id
_entity_poly.type
_entity_poly.pdbx_seq_one_letter_code
_entity_poly.pdbx_strand_id
1 'polypeptide(L)'
;ADGPTTDSDDSPFTPPELQEKFKSILKRYFDDVKSHVLRDQKAIHSQARRNAEAYVKSGEVFEDRQSNYEKQVKSQERLVANAQAIADVIGAEMPDLKDHEDAGAANGSIGLVKAGEYLRGLGDGAGIWEDEEERRFYENLVDLKGKVPGMLLEDGKKKKP
;
A
#
# COMPACT_ATOMS: atom_id res chain seq x y z
N ALA A 1 -59.80 -20.62 20.81
CA ALA A 1 -58.33 -20.53 20.81
C ALA A 1 -57.92 -20.46 19.35
N ASP A 2 -57.46 -19.28 18.93
CA ASP A 2 -57.01 -19.00 17.57
C ASP A 2 -55.85 -19.92 17.19
N GLY A 3 -55.94 -20.53 16.01
CA GLY A 3 -54.83 -21.25 15.40
C GLY A 3 -53.77 -20.26 14.89
N PRO A 4 -52.49 -20.65 14.82
CA PRO A 4 -51.46 -19.76 14.31
C PRO A 4 -51.68 -19.52 12.81
N THR A 5 -51.98 -18.27 12.44
CA THR A 5 -51.96 -17.80 11.06
C THR A 5 -50.52 -17.80 10.58
N THR A 6 -50.13 -18.84 9.85
CA THR A 6 -48.92 -18.83 9.03
C THR A 6 -49.15 -17.91 7.83
N ASP A 7 -48.90 -16.61 8.03
CA ASP A 7 -48.66 -15.67 6.92
C ASP A 7 -47.29 -16.00 6.30
N SER A 8 -47.24 -17.08 5.53
CA SER A 8 -46.13 -17.35 4.62
C SER A 8 -46.65 -17.12 3.21
N ASP A 9 -46.83 -15.85 2.86
CA ASP A 9 -47.02 -15.39 1.48
C ASP A 9 -45.65 -15.40 0.77
N ASP A 10 -44.94 -16.53 0.85
CA ASP A 10 -43.68 -16.83 0.16
C ASP A 10 -43.93 -17.17 -1.33
N SER A 11 -45.09 -16.81 -1.85
CA SER A 11 -45.34 -16.88 -3.29
C SER A 11 -44.52 -15.80 -3.98
N PRO A 12 -43.62 -16.16 -4.90
CA PRO A 12 -42.79 -15.18 -5.57
C PRO A 12 -43.67 -14.15 -6.30
N PHE A 13 -43.47 -12.86 -5.97
CA PHE A 13 -44.17 -11.73 -6.61
C PHE A 13 -44.03 -11.70 -8.15
N THR A 14 -43.06 -12.43 -8.71
CA THR A 14 -42.77 -12.47 -10.14
C THR A 14 -42.53 -13.91 -10.63
N PRO A 15 -42.88 -14.22 -11.90
CA PRO A 15 -42.60 -15.53 -12.48
C PRO A 15 -41.10 -15.85 -12.45
N PRO A 16 -40.70 -17.11 -12.26
CA PRO A 16 -39.28 -17.50 -12.17
C PRO A 16 -38.49 -17.13 -13.43
N GLU A 17 -39.10 -17.19 -14.62
CA GLU A 17 -38.45 -16.76 -15.87
C GLU A 17 -38.05 -15.27 -15.86
N LEU A 18 -38.87 -14.42 -15.26
CA LEU A 18 -38.59 -12.98 -15.18
C LEU A 18 -37.47 -12.72 -14.17
N GLN A 19 -37.50 -13.41 -13.03
CA GLN A 19 -36.44 -13.34 -12.02
C GLN A 19 -35.07 -13.71 -12.60
N GLU A 20 -34.99 -14.80 -13.36
CA GLU A 20 -33.74 -15.23 -14.00
C GLU A 20 -33.23 -14.22 -15.04
N LYS A 21 -34.13 -13.58 -15.81
CA LYS A 21 -33.76 -12.49 -16.72
C LYS A 21 -33.14 -11.32 -15.97
N PHE A 22 -33.74 -10.89 -14.87
CA PHE A 22 -33.19 -9.80 -14.04
C PHE A 22 -31.83 -10.18 -13.42
N LYS A 23 -31.71 -11.39 -12.86
CA LYS A 23 -30.43 -11.89 -12.33
C LYS A 23 -29.34 -11.90 -13.40
N SER A 24 -29.66 -12.33 -14.62
CA SER A 24 -28.72 -12.33 -15.75
C SER A 24 -28.23 -10.93 -16.11
N ILE A 25 -29.15 -9.96 -16.17
CA ILE A 25 -28.80 -8.55 -16.44
C ILE A 25 -27.91 -7.99 -15.33
N LEU A 26 -28.25 -8.24 -14.07
CA LEU A 26 -27.48 -7.78 -12.92
C LEU A 26 -26.08 -8.40 -12.87
N LYS A 27 -25.96 -9.71 -13.18
CA LYS A 27 -24.65 -10.38 -13.28
C LYS A 27 -23.79 -9.77 -14.38
N ARG A 28 -24.35 -9.53 -15.56
CA ARG A 28 -23.62 -8.90 -16.67
C ARG A 28 -23.16 -7.49 -16.31
N TYR A 29 -24.04 -6.69 -15.68
CA TYR A 29 -23.66 -5.38 -15.17
C TYR A 29 -22.54 -5.48 -14.14
N PHE A 30 -22.61 -6.45 -13.24
CA PHE A 30 -21.57 -6.67 -12.25
C PHE A 30 -20.23 -7.06 -12.88
N ASP A 31 -20.21 -7.86 -13.94
CA ASP A 31 -18.96 -8.17 -14.67
C ASP A 31 -18.31 -6.92 -15.29
N ASP A 32 -19.11 -5.98 -15.79
CA ASP A 32 -18.63 -4.68 -16.26
C ASP A 32 -18.07 -3.83 -15.09
N VAL A 33 -18.74 -3.86 -13.92
CA VAL A 33 -18.26 -3.20 -12.70
C VAL A 33 -16.92 -3.79 -12.25
N LYS A 34 -16.76 -5.12 -12.23
CA LYS A 34 -15.47 -5.78 -11.91
C LYS A 34 -14.35 -5.29 -12.82
N SER A 35 -14.64 -5.23 -14.12
CA SER A 35 -13.69 -4.75 -15.13
C SER A 35 -13.31 -3.29 -14.91
N HIS A 36 -14.26 -2.45 -14.46
CA HIS A 36 -13.99 -1.06 -14.11
C HIS A 36 -13.14 -0.92 -12.86
N VAL A 37 -13.47 -1.66 -11.80
CA VAL A 37 -12.72 -1.67 -10.54
C VAL A 37 -11.25 -2.02 -10.78
N LEU A 38 -10.97 -3.07 -11.56
CA LEU A 38 -9.60 -3.48 -11.88
C LEU A 38 -8.85 -2.44 -12.73
N ARG A 39 -9.55 -1.80 -13.67
CA ARG A 39 -8.97 -0.75 -14.53
C ARG A 39 -8.55 0.46 -13.71
N ASP A 40 -9.42 0.89 -12.81
CA ASP A 40 -9.18 2.06 -11.97
C ASP A 40 -8.06 1.78 -10.96
N GLN A 41 -8.04 0.59 -10.36
CA GLN A 41 -6.93 0.15 -9.51
C GLN A 41 -5.58 0.20 -10.24
N LYS A 42 -5.52 -0.31 -11.48
CA LYS A 42 -4.32 -0.25 -12.32
C LYS A 42 -3.92 1.20 -12.66
N ALA A 43 -4.89 2.06 -12.94
CA ALA A 43 -4.65 3.46 -13.27
C ALA A 43 -4.08 4.22 -12.06
N ILE A 44 -4.69 4.04 -10.88
CA ILE A 44 -4.25 4.63 -9.61
C ILE A 44 -2.82 4.17 -9.28
N HIS A 45 -2.51 2.88 -9.41
CA HIS A 45 -1.17 2.37 -9.18
C HIS A 45 -0.14 2.95 -10.15
N SER A 46 -0.48 3.05 -11.44
CA SER A 46 0.38 3.71 -12.44
C SER A 46 0.61 5.18 -12.13
N GLN A 47 -0.39 5.88 -11.59
CA GLN A 47 -0.27 7.26 -11.17
C GLN A 47 0.61 7.40 -9.92
N ALA A 48 0.47 6.50 -8.94
CA ALA A 48 1.31 6.46 -7.75
C ALA A 48 2.80 6.32 -8.11
N ARG A 49 3.12 5.41 -9.04
CA ARG A 49 4.50 5.25 -9.55
C ARG A 49 5.04 6.51 -10.22
N ARG A 50 4.25 7.15 -11.08
CA ARG A 50 4.64 8.40 -11.76
C ARG A 50 4.83 9.56 -10.78
N ASN A 51 4.01 9.62 -9.72
CA ASN A 51 4.16 10.59 -8.66
C ASN A 51 5.46 10.37 -7.87
N ALA A 52 5.79 9.12 -7.53
CA ALA A 52 7.05 8.78 -6.85
C ALA A 52 8.29 9.10 -7.71
N GLU A 53 8.27 8.78 -9.00
CA GLU A 53 9.37 9.10 -9.92
C GLU A 53 9.58 10.62 -10.06
N ALA A 54 8.49 11.40 -10.10
CA ALA A 54 8.57 12.86 -10.12
C ALA A 54 9.16 13.41 -8.81
N TYR A 55 8.72 12.89 -7.67
CA TYR A 55 9.26 13.27 -6.36
C TYR A 55 10.76 13.04 -6.27
N VAL A 56 11.24 11.87 -6.73
CA VAL A 56 12.68 11.55 -6.74
C VAL A 56 13.47 12.48 -7.67
N LYS A 57 12.89 12.85 -8.82
CA LYS A 57 13.59 13.66 -9.84
C LYS A 57 13.67 15.14 -9.50
N SER A 58 12.60 15.72 -8.93
CA SER A 58 12.51 17.17 -8.68
C SER A 58 12.44 17.56 -7.20
N GLY A 59 12.32 16.60 -6.27
CA GLY A 59 12.15 16.88 -4.83
C GLY A 59 10.79 17.48 -4.45
N GLU A 60 10.02 17.97 -5.42
CA GLU A 60 8.71 18.56 -5.24
C GLU A 60 7.61 17.68 -5.88
N VAL A 61 6.58 17.35 -5.09
CA VAL A 61 5.29 16.87 -5.60
C VAL A 61 4.32 18.04 -5.58
N PHE A 62 3.77 18.38 -6.74
CA PHE A 62 2.75 19.40 -6.84
C PHE A 62 1.50 19.00 -6.04
N GLU A 63 1.05 19.87 -5.14
CA GLU A 63 -0.11 19.68 -4.28
C GLU A 63 -1.37 19.27 -5.08
N ASP A 64 -1.55 19.82 -6.29
CA ASP A 64 -2.64 19.44 -7.20
C ASP A 64 -2.58 17.96 -7.64
N ARG A 65 -1.38 17.41 -7.85
CA ARG A 65 -1.22 15.98 -8.20
C ARG A 65 -1.55 15.07 -7.03
N GLN A 66 -1.16 15.48 -5.82
CA GLN A 66 -1.50 14.74 -4.61
C GLN A 66 -3.02 14.79 -4.35
N SER A 67 -3.62 15.98 -4.41
CA SER A 67 -5.07 16.15 -4.24
C SER A 67 -5.88 15.32 -5.25
N ASN A 68 -5.47 15.30 -6.52
CA ASN A 68 -6.15 14.51 -7.54
C ASN A 68 -5.96 13.00 -7.36
N TYR A 69 -4.78 12.56 -6.91
CA TYR A 69 -4.55 11.16 -6.55
C TYR A 69 -5.43 10.72 -5.39
N GLU A 70 -5.47 11.50 -4.30
CA GLU A 70 -6.30 11.21 -3.13
C GLU A 70 -7.80 11.15 -3.48
N LYS A 71 -8.28 12.06 -4.35
CA LYS A 71 -9.65 12.02 -4.87
C LYS A 71 -9.95 10.72 -5.63
N GLN A 72 -9.02 10.26 -6.49
CA GLN A 72 -9.18 9.01 -7.25
C GLN A 72 -9.19 7.79 -6.32
N VAL A 73 -8.27 7.73 -5.34
CA VAL A 73 -8.24 6.66 -4.34
C VAL A 73 -9.56 6.60 -3.58
N LYS A 74 -10.06 7.73 -3.08
CA LYS A 74 -11.33 7.80 -2.36
C LYS A 74 -12.53 7.40 -3.22
N SER A 75 -12.51 7.74 -4.51
CA SER A 75 -13.54 7.30 -5.45
C SER A 75 -13.50 5.79 -5.66
N GLN A 76 -12.31 5.21 -5.76
CA GLN A 76 -12.11 3.77 -5.91
C GLN A 76 -12.58 3.00 -4.67
N GLU A 77 -12.28 3.46 -3.46
CA GLU A 77 -12.77 2.85 -2.21
C GLU A 77 -14.30 2.78 -2.19
N ARG A 78 -14.96 3.87 -2.59
CA ARG A 78 -16.43 3.91 -2.70
C ARG A 78 -16.95 2.95 -3.77
N LEU A 79 -16.28 2.87 -4.91
CA LEU A 79 -16.66 1.95 -5.99
C LEU A 79 -16.53 0.49 -5.52
N VAL A 80 -15.46 0.15 -4.81
CA VAL A 80 -15.24 -1.20 -4.25
C VAL A 80 -16.31 -1.54 -3.21
N ALA A 81 -16.64 -0.62 -2.30
CA ALA A 81 -17.69 -0.84 -1.31
C ALA A 81 -19.07 -1.06 -1.95
N ASN A 82 -19.39 -0.27 -2.97
CA ASN A 82 -20.64 -0.44 -3.73
C ASN A 82 -20.66 -1.75 -4.54
N ALA A 83 -19.53 -2.13 -5.13
CA ALA A 83 -19.39 -3.39 -5.86
C ALA A 83 -19.57 -4.59 -4.91
N GLN A 84 -19.00 -4.55 -3.71
CA GLN A 84 -19.20 -5.57 -2.68
C GLN A 84 -20.68 -5.71 -2.31
N ALA A 85 -21.38 -4.59 -2.08
CA ALA A 85 -22.81 -4.62 -1.77
C ALA A 85 -23.64 -5.29 -2.89
N ILE A 86 -23.30 -5.04 -4.16
CA ILE A 86 -23.96 -5.71 -5.29
C ILE A 86 -23.61 -7.21 -5.31
N ALA A 87 -22.33 -7.55 -5.10
CA ALA A 87 -21.82 -8.92 -5.07
C ALA A 87 -22.59 -9.78 -4.06
N ASP A 88 -22.78 -9.26 -2.85
CA ASP A 88 -23.50 -9.92 -1.76
C ASP A 88 -24.97 -10.18 -2.10
N VAL A 89 -25.63 -9.22 -2.77
CA VAL A 89 -27.04 -9.33 -3.16
C VAL A 89 -27.25 -10.37 -4.26
N ILE A 90 -26.33 -10.45 -5.23
CA ILE A 90 -26.47 -11.36 -6.38
C ILE A 90 -25.76 -12.71 -6.18
N GLY A 91 -25.09 -12.90 -5.04
CA GLY A 91 -24.29 -14.10 -4.72
C GLY A 91 -23.11 -14.29 -5.67
N ALA A 92 -22.47 -13.20 -6.11
CA ALA A 92 -21.30 -13.24 -6.97
C ALA A 92 -20.02 -12.97 -6.16
N GLU A 93 -18.91 -13.55 -6.60
CA GLU A 93 -17.61 -13.32 -5.99
C GLU A 93 -17.01 -12.00 -6.47
N MET A 94 -16.39 -11.23 -5.57
CA MET A 94 -15.61 -10.05 -5.93
C MET A 94 -14.33 -10.45 -6.68
N PRO A 95 -13.84 -9.61 -7.61
CA PRO A 95 -12.58 -9.88 -8.28
C PRO A 95 -11.43 -9.82 -7.26
N ASP A 96 -10.37 -10.59 -7.51
CA ASP A 96 -9.15 -10.56 -6.70
C ASP A 96 -8.49 -9.19 -6.85
N LEU A 97 -8.81 -8.30 -5.91
CA LEU A 97 -8.13 -7.04 -5.69
C LEU A 97 -6.84 -7.39 -4.96
N LYS A 98 -5.88 -8.02 -5.63
CA LYS A 98 -4.57 -8.22 -5.00
C LYS A 98 -4.10 -6.85 -4.54
N ASP A 99 -4.05 -6.68 -3.23
CA ASP A 99 -3.25 -5.66 -2.59
C ASP A 99 -1.83 -5.99 -3.01
N HIS A 100 -1.39 -5.39 -4.12
CA HIS A 100 0.02 -5.12 -4.26
C HIS A 100 0.33 -4.12 -3.14
N GLU A 101 0.63 -4.68 -1.95
CA GLU A 101 1.22 -4.03 -0.78
C GLU A 101 2.53 -3.28 -1.11
N ASP A 102 2.90 -3.17 -2.38
CA ASP A 102 3.86 -2.18 -2.86
C ASP A 102 3.33 -0.73 -2.75
N ALA A 103 2.04 -0.52 -2.44
CA ALA A 103 1.51 0.78 -2.02
C ALA A 103 1.83 1.13 -0.55
N GLY A 104 2.29 0.17 0.25
CA GLY A 104 2.70 0.36 1.65
C GLY A 104 4.10 0.97 1.81
N ALA A 105 4.87 1.11 0.74
CA ALA A 105 6.20 1.71 0.78
C ALA A 105 6.20 3.25 0.66
N ALA A 106 5.05 3.88 0.38
CA ALA A 106 5.00 5.32 0.09
C ALA A 106 4.99 6.23 1.33
N ASN A 107 4.75 5.70 2.54
CA ASN A 107 4.74 6.49 3.77
C ASN A 107 5.83 6.01 4.75
N GLY A 108 7.08 6.43 4.53
CA GLY A 108 8.06 6.57 5.61
C GLY A 108 9.20 5.53 5.73
N SER A 109 9.29 4.52 4.86
CA SER A 109 10.37 3.50 4.94
C SER A 109 11.11 3.22 3.62
N ILE A 110 10.91 4.08 2.61
CA ILE A 110 11.44 3.92 1.23
C ILE A 110 12.98 4.05 1.10
N GLY A 111 13.71 4.20 2.21
CA GLY A 111 15.18 4.26 2.20
C GLY A 111 15.90 2.92 2.39
N LEU A 112 15.29 1.95 3.09
CA LEU A 112 16.06 0.80 3.60
C LEU A 112 15.93 -0.47 2.74
N VAL A 113 14.76 -0.73 2.17
CA VAL A 113 14.49 -2.02 1.51
C VAL A 113 14.96 -2.02 0.05
N LYS A 114 14.90 -0.89 -0.64
CA LYS A 114 15.39 -0.77 -2.03
C LYS A 114 16.90 -0.67 -2.13
N ALA A 115 17.57 -0.23 -1.06
CA ALA A 115 19.03 -0.25 -0.97
C ALA A 115 19.56 -1.69 -0.98
N GLY A 116 18.90 -2.64 -0.30
CA GLY A 116 19.37 -4.03 -0.23
C GLY A 116 19.50 -4.73 -1.59
N GLU A 117 18.63 -4.41 -2.55
CA GLU A 117 18.66 -5.02 -3.88
C GLU A 117 19.61 -4.30 -4.86
N TYR A 118 19.85 -3.00 -4.67
CA TYR A 118 20.88 -2.26 -5.40
C TYR A 118 22.30 -2.54 -4.87
N LEU A 119 22.46 -2.74 -3.55
CA LEU A 119 23.73 -3.01 -2.88
C LEU A 119 24.30 -4.40 -3.19
N ARG A 120 23.45 -5.38 -3.55
CA ARG A 120 23.93 -6.73 -3.93
C ARG A 120 24.45 -6.81 -5.37
N GLY A 121 24.13 -5.80 -6.21
CA GLY A 121 24.49 -5.76 -7.63
C GLY A 121 25.75 -4.95 -7.96
N LEU A 122 26.23 -4.11 -7.04
CA LEU A 122 27.39 -3.22 -7.24
C LEU A 122 28.59 -3.66 -6.39
N GLY A 123 29.09 -4.87 -6.67
CA GLY A 123 30.21 -5.47 -5.95
C GLY A 123 31.59 -4.84 -6.21
N ASP A 124 31.67 -3.57 -6.63
CA ASP A 124 32.96 -2.87 -6.85
C ASP A 124 32.85 -1.33 -6.77
N GLY A 125 32.20 -0.82 -5.72
CA GLY A 125 32.12 0.62 -5.44
C GLY A 125 31.67 0.92 -4.01
N ALA A 126 32.04 2.10 -3.47
CA ALA A 126 31.67 2.54 -2.12
C ALA A 126 30.14 2.46 -1.95
N GLY A 127 29.68 1.57 -1.08
CA GLY A 127 28.27 1.21 -0.93
C GLY A 127 27.42 2.36 -0.37
N ILE A 128 26.91 2.21 0.85
CA ILE A 128 26.08 3.21 1.56
C ILE A 128 26.79 4.54 1.89
N TRP A 129 27.97 4.77 1.35
CA TRP A 129 28.89 5.85 1.70
C TRP A 129 29.09 6.76 0.49
N GLU A 130 29.01 8.09 0.67
CA GLU A 130 29.17 9.02 -0.46
C GLU A 130 30.59 8.98 -1.04
N ASP A 131 31.59 8.70 -0.20
CA ASP A 131 32.97 8.47 -0.62
C ASP A 131 33.75 7.54 0.33
N GLU A 132 34.98 7.18 -0.09
CA GLU A 132 35.86 6.29 0.67
C GLU A 132 36.47 6.96 1.92
N GLU A 133 36.45 8.29 2.00
CA GLU A 133 36.96 9.07 3.14
C GLU A 133 35.94 9.11 4.28
N GLU A 134 34.66 9.28 3.96
CA GLU A 134 33.51 9.20 4.87
C GLU A 134 33.42 7.81 5.50
N ARG A 135 33.54 6.75 4.70
CA ARG A 135 33.59 5.37 5.21
C ARG A 135 34.72 5.19 6.22
N ARG A 136 35.93 5.68 5.91
CA ARG A 136 37.09 5.58 6.81
C ARG A 136 36.88 6.35 8.10
N PHE A 137 36.22 7.50 8.05
CA PHE A 137 35.92 8.30 9.24
C PHE A 137 35.00 7.56 10.23
N TYR A 138 33.98 6.87 9.74
CA TYR A 138 33.02 6.16 10.58
C TYR A 138 33.43 4.71 10.93
N GLU A 139 34.21 4.04 10.08
CA GLU A 139 34.70 2.66 10.36
C GLU A 139 36.03 2.65 11.12
N ASN A 140 36.97 3.55 10.82
CA ASN A 140 38.28 3.59 11.48
C ASN A 140 38.27 4.62 12.61
N LEU A 141 37.55 4.29 13.68
CA LEU A 141 37.59 5.05 14.92
C LEU A 141 39.02 5.01 15.49
N VAL A 142 39.71 6.15 15.44
CA VAL A 142 41.03 6.30 16.05
C VAL A 142 40.90 6.16 17.57
N ASP A 143 41.77 5.36 18.19
CA ASP A 143 41.80 5.21 19.64
C ASP A 143 42.14 6.55 20.32
N LEU A 144 41.11 7.21 20.85
CA LEU A 144 41.20 8.49 21.54
C LEU A 144 42.05 8.40 22.82
N LYS A 145 42.28 7.18 23.34
CA LYS A 145 43.13 6.94 24.51
C LYS A 145 44.60 7.29 24.27
N GLY A 146 45.04 7.30 23.00
CA GLY A 146 46.42 7.62 22.62
C GLY A 146 46.68 9.06 22.18
N LYS A 147 45.64 9.85 21.91
CA LYS A 147 45.77 11.23 21.37
C LYS A 147 45.21 12.33 22.25
N VAL A 148 44.46 11.99 23.29
CA VAL A 148 43.91 12.96 24.23
C VAL A 148 44.58 12.76 25.59
N PRO A 149 45.09 13.82 26.24
CA PRO A 149 45.63 13.72 27.60
C PRO A 149 44.62 13.02 28.52
N GLY A 150 45.08 11.97 29.23
CA GLY A 150 44.22 11.07 30.02
C GLY A 150 43.36 11.73 31.11
N MET A 151 43.52 13.03 31.33
CA MET A 151 42.71 13.88 32.22
C MET A 151 41.25 14.02 31.77
N LEU A 152 40.95 13.82 30.47
CA LEU A 152 39.58 13.87 29.95
C LEU A 152 38.92 12.47 29.83
N LEU A 153 39.70 11.39 29.99
CA LEU A 153 39.21 10.02 30.01
C LEU A 153 39.11 9.49 31.45
N GLU A 154 38.61 10.30 32.40
CA GLU A 154 38.33 9.80 33.75
C GLU A 154 37.33 8.64 33.69
N ASP A 155 37.87 7.43 33.75
CA ASP A 155 37.15 6.19 33.93
C ASP A 155 36.30 6.28 35.20
N GLY A 156 34.98 6.38 35.03
CA GLY A 156 33.98 6.27 36.09
C GLY A 156 33.90 4.88 36.73
N LYS A 157 35.04 4.27 37.10
CA LYS A 157 35.10 2.96 37.75
C LYS A 157 35.37 3.13 39.24
N LYS A 158 34.25 3.18 39.97
CA LYS A 158 34.11 3.06 41.42
C LYS A 158 35.06 1.98 41.99
N LYS A 159 35.90 2.36 42.95
CA LYS A 159 36.56 1.41 43.85
C LYS A 159 35.65 1.10 45.05
N LYS A 160 35.38 -0.18 45.24
CA LYS A 160 35.15 -0.87 46.52
C LYS A 160 35.82 -2.24 46.39
N PRO A 161 36.24 -2.90 47.48
CA PRO A 161 36.25 -2.49 48.89
C PRO A 161 37.59 -1.86 49.33
#